data_AF-A0A259NDV6-F1
#
_entry.id   AF-A0A259NDV6-F1
#
_cell.length_a   1.000
_cell.length_b   1.000
_cell.length_c   1.000
_cell.angle_alpha   90.00
_cell.angle_beta   90.00
_cell.angle_gamma   90.00
#
_symmetry.space_group_name_H-M   'P 1'
#
loop_
_entity.id
_entity.type
_entity.pdbx_description
1 polymer ?
#
loop_
_entity_poly.entity_id
_entity_poly.type
_entity_poly.pdbx_seq_one_letter_code
_entity_poly.pdbx_strand_id
1 'polypeptide(L)'
;MPTNAPNLPSNPEISSSNFPFVGWLRDVAPYIHSFREKTFVIAFAGELVQEIGLENLIEDIAMLHAMGMRIVLVHGIRPQIEEQLTLRNIKSQFGKSAMHSYR
;
A
#
# COMPACT_ATOMS: atom_id res chain seq x y z
N MET A 1 -8.33 29.43 66.27
CA MET A 1 -7.81 28.19 65.65
C MET A 1 -8.22 28.19 64.18
N PRO A 2 -7.36 28.56 63.22
CA PRO A 2 -7.75 28.61 61.81
C PRO A 2 -7.42 27.30 61.06
N THR A 3 -8.43 26.86 60.31
CA THR A 3 -8.39 26.27 58.96
C THR A 3 -7.74 24.89 58.74
N ASN A 4 -8.59 23.86 58.63
CA ASN A 4 -8.32 22.67 57.84
C ASN A 4 -8.20 23.06 56.36
N ALA A 5 -6.99 23.00 55.81
CA ALA A 5 -6.78 23.04 54.37
C ALA A 5 -7.34 21.75 53.76
N PRO A 6 -8.11 21.80 52.66
CA PRO A 6 -8.45 20.59 51.92
C PRO A 6 -7.16 20.02 51.34
N ASN A 7 -6.87 18.75 51.64
CA ASN A 7 -5.87 17.99 50.91
C ASN A 7 -6.32 17.93 49.45
N LEU A 8 -5.73 18.75 48.58
CA LEU A 8 -5.91 18.62 47.15
C LEU A 8 -5.06 17.42 46.73
N PRO A 9 -5.62 16.33 46.20
CA PRO A 9 -4.80 15.37 45.48
C PRO A 9 -4.21 16.13 44.29
N SER A 10 -2.91 16.43 44.36
CA SER A 10 -2.14 16.97 43.25
C SER A 10 -2.28 15.99 42.09
N ASN A 11 -3.11 16.40 41.13
CA ASN A 11 -3.37 15.88 39.80
C ASN A 11 -2.46 14.70 39.37
N PRO A 12 -3.01 13.55 38.93
CA PRO A 12 -2.16 12.53 38.33
C PRO A 12 -1.45 13.20 37.16
N GLU A 13 -0.13 13.17 37.14
CA GLU A 13 0.63 13.48 35.94
C GLU A 13 0.10 12.57 34.85
N ILE A 14 -0.79 13.11 34.00
CA ILE A 14 -1.15 12.50 32.74
C ILE A 14 0.17 12.53 31.98
N SER A 15 0.86 11.40 32.01
CA SER A 15 2.00 11.14 31.15
C SER A 15 1.50 11.34 29.73
N SER A 16 1.77 12.53 29.19
CA SER A 16 1.57 12.89 27.80
C SER A 16 2.54 12.04 27.00
N SER A 17 2.14 10.79 26.82
CA SER A 17 2.74 9.81 25.94
C SER A 17 2.56 10.38 24.55
N ASN A 18 3.59 11.11 24.12
CA ASN A 18 3.66 11.69 22.81
C ASN A 18 3.87 10.53 21.83
N PHE A 19 2.80 9.80 21.51
CA PHE A 19 2.85 8.65 20.62
C PHE A 19 3.18 9.16 19.21
N PRO A 20 4.40 8.93 18.70
CA PRO A 20 4.80 9.45 17.38
C PRO A 20 3.86 8.95 16.28
N PHE A 21 3.30 7.75 16.48
CA PHE A 21 2.26 7.14 15.65
C PHE A 21 1.00 8.01 15.51
N VAL A 22 0.50 8.62 16.59
CA VAL A 22 -0.74 9.43 16.54
C VAL A 22 -0.50 10.73 15.77
N GLY A 23 0.70 11.30 15.88
CA GLY A 23 1.13 12.44 15.07
C GLY A 23 1.15 12.08 13.59
N TRP A 24 1.94 11.07 13.23
CA TRP A 24 2.04 10.58 11.85
C TRP A 24 0.69 10.19 11.25
N LEU A 25 -0.16 9.47 12.00
CA LEU A 25 -1.48 9.05 11.52
C LEU A 25 -2.36 10.26 11.19
N ARG A 26 -2.29 11.33 12.00
CA ARG A 26 -3.01 12.57 11.74
C ARG A 26 -2.47 13.28 10.50
N ASP A 27 -1.17 13.20 10.25
CA ASP A 27 -0.53 13.81 9.07
C ASP A 27 -0.91 13.08 7.76
N VAL A 28 -1.11 11.76 7.79
CA VAL A 28 -1.50 10.98 6.61
C VAL A 28 -3.01 10.90 6.39
N ALA A 29 -3.82 11.14 7.42
CA ALA A 29 -5.28 11.07 7.35
C ALA A 29 -5.93 11.87 6.21
N PRO A 30 -5.46 13.10 5.85
CA PRO A 30 -6.01 13.85 4.72
C PRO A 30 -5.87 13.12 3.37
N TYR A 31 -4.76 12.39 3.17
CA TYR A 31 -4.53 11.63 1.95
C TYR A 31 -5.46 10.41 1.87
N ILE A 32 -5.61 9.69 2.98
CA ILE A 32 -6.59 8.58 3.07
C ILE A 32 -7.99 9.07 2.71
N HIS A 33 -8.40 10.20 3.27
CA HIS A 33 -9.72 10.78 2.99
C HIS A 33 -9.87 11.19 1.51
N SER A 34 -8.85 11.82 0.93
CA SER A 34 -8.89 12.31 -0.46
C SER A 34 -8.99 11.20 -1.50
N PHE A 35 -8.43 10.03 -1.20
CA PHE A 35 -8.40 8.87 -2.11
C PHE A 35 -9.42 7.78 -1.79
N ARG A 36 -10.21 7.93 -0.72
CA ARG A 36 -11.32 7.03 -0.41
C ARG A 36 -12.31 6.96 -1.58
N GLU A 37 -12.79 5.76 -1.89
CA GLU A 37 -13.64 5.43 -3.04
C GLU A 37 -13.04 5.72 -4.43
N LYS A 38 -11.78 6.19 -4.50
CA LYS A 38 -11.10 6.36 -5.79
C LYS A 38 -10.57 5.02 -6.29
N THR A 39 -10.52 4.89 -7.61
CA THR A 39 -10.03 3.67 -8.26
C THR A 39 -8.56 3.80 -8.60
N PHE A 40 -7.76 2.86 -8.11
CA PHE A 40 -6.33 2.77 -8.34
C PHE A 40 -6.09 1.57 -9.26
N VAL A 41 -5.57 1.84 -10.46
CA VAL A 41 -5.15 0.79 -11.39
C VAL A 41 -3.65 0.60 -11.21
N ILE A 42 -3.25 -0.54 -10.66
CA ILE A 42 -1.86 -0.88 -10.39
C ILE A 42 -1.44 -1.94 -11.39
N ALA A 43 -0.64 -1.53 -12.37
CA ALA A 43 -0.08 -2.42 -13.38
C ALA A 43 1.36 -2.77 -13.04
N PHE A 44 1.68 -4.07 -13.04
CA PHE A 44 3.04 -4.55 -12.80
C PHE A 44 3.44 -5.64 -13.80
N ALA A 45 4.76 -5.74 -14.03
CA ALA A 45 5.34 -6.73 -14.94
C ALA A 45 5.05 -8.15 -14.42
N GLY A 46 4.88 -9.10 -15.34
CA GLY A 46 4.61 -10.49 -14.95
C GLY A 46 5.80 -11.12 -14.22
N GLU A 47 7.01 -10.64 -14.55
CA GLU A 47 8.27 -10.99 -13.92
C GLU A 47 8.25 -10.77 -12.40
N LEU A 48 7.56 -9.72 -11.93
CA LEU A 48 7.44 -9.40 -10.50
C LEU A 48 6.75 -10.52 -9.70
N VAL A 49 5.92 -11.34 -10.34
CA VAL A 49 5.25 -12.47 -9.67
C VAL A 49 6.24 -13.53 -9.19
N GLN A 50 7.45 -13.57 -9.78
CA GLN A 50 8.50 -14.52 -9.43
C GLN A 50 9.57 -13.92 -8.51
N GLU A 51 9.46 -12.63 -8.17
CA GLU A 51 10.46 -11.91 -7.37
C GLU A 51 10.18 -11.97 -5.87
N ILE A 52 11.28 -11.92 -5.10
CA ILE A 52 11.22 -11.73 -3.65
C ILE A 52 10.77 -10.29 -3.38
N GLY A 53 9.52 -10.12 -2.93
CA GLY A 53 8.95 -8.79 -2.65
C GLY A 53 7.50 -8.62 -3.08
N LEU A 54 6.94 -9.56 -3.85
CA LEU A 54 5.51 -9.54 -4.17
C LEU A 54 4.65 -9.52 -2.90
N GLU A 55 5.02 -10.27 -1.87
CA GLU A 55 4.28 -10.33 -0.60
C GLU A 55 4.15 -8.94 0.05
N ASN A 56 5.24 -8.17 0.12
CA ASN A 56 5.22 -6.82 0.66
C ASN A 56 4.31 -5.89 -0.17
N LEU A 57 4.38 -6.00 -1.50
CA LEU A 57 3.50 -5.23 -2.38
C LEU A 57 2.02 -5.59 -2.16
N ILE A 58 1.72 -6.88 -1.98
CA ILE A 58 0.36 -7.35 -1.70
C ILE A 58 -0.11 -6.86 -0.32
N GLU A 59 0.77 -6.82 0.68
CA GLU A 59 0.47 -6.25 2.00
C GLU A 59 0.12 -4.75 1.91
N ASP A 60 0.93 -3.98 1.19
CA ASP A 60 0.68 -2.56 0.94
C ASP A 60 -0.65 -2.34 0.19
N ILE A 61 -0.93 -3.16 -0.84
CA ILE A 61 -2.19 -3.12 -1.59
C ILE A 61 -3.39 -3.45 -0.68
N ALA A 62 -3.26 -4.46 0.18
CA ALA A 62 -4.29 -4.84 1.13
C ALA A 62 -4.57 -3.71 2.12
N MET A 63 -3.52 -3.01 2.58
CA MET A 63 -3.64 -1.82 3.43
C MET A 63 -4.40 -0.70 2.71
N LEU A 64 -4.05 -0.39 1.45
CA LEU A 64 -4.77 0.60 0.64
C LEU A 64 -6.25 0.23 0.47
N HIS A 65 -6.54 -1.04 0.18
CA HIS A 65 -7.92 -1.51 0.07
C HIS A 65 -8.69 -1.36 1.39
N ALA A 66 -8.07 -1.74 2.52
CA ALA A 66 -8.66 -1.58 3.86
C ALA A 66 -8.93 -0.12 4.23
N MET A 67 -8.15 0.82 3.70
CA MET A 67 -8.36 2.26 3.90
C MET A 67 -9.51 2.85 3.04
N GLY A 68 -10.08 2.07 2.12
CA GLY A 68 -11.25 2.43 1.33
C GLY A 68 -10.95 2.80 -0.12
N MET A 69 -9.75 2.52 -0.63
CA MET A 69 -9.44 2.66 -2.05
C MET A 69 -9.95 1.43 -2.83
N ARG A 70 -10.47 1.65 -4.03
CA ARG A 70 -10.88 0.56 -4.93
C ARG A 70 -9.67 0.18 -5.79
N ILE A 71 -9.21 -1.06 -5.70
CA ILE A 71 -8.00 -1.50 -6.38
C ILE A 71 -8.35 -2.36 -7.60
N VAL A 72 -7.72 -2.07 -8.73
CA VAL A 72 -7.67 -2.92 -9.92
C VAL A 72 -6.23 -3.31 -10.14
N LEU A 73 -5.94 -4.61 -10.06
CA LEU A 73 -4.61 -5.15 -10.31
C LEU A 73 -4.51 -5.65 -11.75
N VAL A 74 -3.46 -5.25 -12.43
CA VAL A 74 -3.11 -5.73 -13.77
C VAL A 74 -1.71 -6.30 -13.71
N HIS A 75 -1.54 -7.56 -14.10
CA HIS A 75 -0.24 -8.20 -14.13
C HIS A 75 0.11 -8.66 -15.53
N GLY A 76 1.40 -8.61 -15.87
CA GLY A 76 1.91 -9.27 -17.06
C GLY A 76 1.81 -10.80 -16.95
N ILE A 77 1.96 -11.49 -18.09
CA ILE A 77 1.88 -12.96 -18.20
C ILE A 77 3.12 -13.56 -18.87
N ARG A 78 4.14 -12.74 -19.13
CA ARG A 78 5.29 -13.13 -19.96
C ARG A 78 6.05 -14.32 -19.39
N PRO A 79 6.39 -14.39 -18.08
CA PRO A 79 7.10 -15.56 -17.56
C PRO A 79 6.35 -16.88 -17.76
N GLN A 80 5.02 -16.85 -17.59
CA GLN A 80 4.16 -18.03 -17.79
C GLN A 80 4.12 -18.45 -19.26
N ILE A 81 4.10 -17.49 -20.19
CA ILE A 81 4.20 -17.78 -21.64
C ILE A 81 5.56 -18.40 -21.96
N GLU A 82 6.66 -17.79 -21.50
CA GLU A 82 8.03 -18.27 -21.77
C GLU A 82 8.27 -19.67 -21.20
N GLU A 83 7.75 -19.96 -20.01
CA GLU A 83 7.78 -21.30 -19.41
C GLU A 83 7.07 -22.32 -20.31
N GLN A 84 5.85 -22.01 -20.77
CA GLN A 84 5.09 -22.90 -21.64
C GLN A 84 5.73 -23.10 -23.02
N LEU A 85 6.37 -22.08 -23.58
CA LEU A 85 7.11 -22.18 -24.85
C LEU A 85 8.35 -23.07 -24.69
N THR A 86 9.07 -22.90 -23.59
CA THR A 86 10.25 -23.70 -23.25
C THR A 86 9.89 -25.18 -23.12
N LEU A 87 8.81 -25.51 -22.39
CA LEU A 87 8.33 -26.88 -22.23
C LEU A 87 7.96 -27.56 -23.57
N ARG A 88 7.60 -26.77 -24.58
CA ARG A 88 7.21 -27.25 -25.92
C ARG A 88 8.33 -27.15 -26.96
N ASN A 89 9.53 -26.73 -26.56
CA ASN A 89 10.66 -26.45 -27.46
C ASN A 89 10.32 -25.45 -28.58
N ILE A 90 9.43 -24.50 -28.30
CA ILE A 90 9.07 -23.42 -29.24
C ILE A 90 9.93 -22.20 -28.92
N LYS A 91 10.60 -21.62 -29.92
CA LYS A 91 11.36 -20.38 -29.73
C LYS A 91 10.42 -19.18 -29.67
N SER A 92 10.50 -18.42 -28.58
CA SER A 92 9.82 -17.14 -28.43
C SER A 92 10.35 -16.12 -29.44
N GLN A 93 9.46 -15.33 -30.03
CA GLN A 93 9.78 -14.25 -30.96
C GLN A 93 8.93 -13.02 -30.62
N PHE A 94 9.59 -11.88 -30.42
CA PHE A 94 8.92 -10.61 -30.17
C PHE A 94 8.87 -9.79 -31.46
N GLY A 95 7.64 -9.47 -31.90
CA GLY A 95 7.44 -8.46 -32.94
C GLY A 95 7.79 -7.08 -32.39
N LYS A 96 8.48 -6.24 -33.17
CA LYS A 96 8.64 -4.83 -32.81
C LYS A 96 7.27 -4.17 -32.83
N SER A 97 6.69 -3.93 -31.66
CA SER A 97 5.47 -3.14 -31.56
C SER A 97 5.82 -1.69 -31.88
N ALA A 98 5.48 -1.23 -33.09
CA ALA A 98 5.45 0.18 -33.40
C ALA A 98 4.24 0.78 -32.68
N MET A 99 4.43 1.19 -31.43
CA MET A 99 3.43 1.97 -30.70
C MET A 99 3.35 3.35 -31.36
N HIS A 100 2.61 3.43 -32.47
CA HIS A 100 2.30 4.67 -33.15
C HIS A 100 1.34 5.45 -32.24
N SER A 101 1.94 6.35 -31.45
CA SER A 101 1.35 7.55 -30.83
C SER A 101 -0.14 7.49 -30.52
N TYR A 102 -0.48 7.23 -29.26
CA TYR A 102 -1.77 7.62 -28.70
C TYR A 102 -1.75 9.15 -28.55
N ARG A 103 -2.61 9.84 -29.31
CA ARG A 103 -2.94 11.26 -29.15
C ARG A 103 -4.16 11.40 -28.24
#